data_AF-A0A9D6NRC1-F1
#
_entry.id   AF-A0A9D6NRC1-F1
#
_cell.length_a   1.000
_cell.length_b   1.000
_cell.length_c   1.000
_cell.angle_alpha   90.00
_cell.angle_beta   90.00
_cell.angle_gamma   90.00
#
_symmetry.space_group_name_H-M   'P 1'
#
loop_
_entity.id
_entity.type
_entity.pdbx_description
1 polymer ?
#
loop_
_entity_poly.entity_id
_entity_poly.type
_entity_poly.pdbx_seq_one_letter_code
_entity_poly.pdbx_strand_id
1 'polypeptide(L)'
;MINDRFEQLIDQFLEGLFRFNPTLATDLGFHEYDALLEDRTAEAVQGEIGRLKDFQEQLQREVDPATLRLHQRIDFEILQSAIDSELLELQETRYWQRNPAYYNWLASGAVY
;
A
#
# COMPACT_ATOMS: atom_id res chain seq x y z
N MET A 1 14.03 6.79 20.50
CA MET A 1 14.57 5.70 19.66
C MET A 1 14.82 6.29 18.28
N ILE A 2 15.99 6.06 17.69
CA ILE A 2 16.24 6.45 16.30
C ILE A 2 15.67 5.31 15.46
N ASN A 3 14.54 5.52 14.78
CA ASN A 3 14.01 4.55 13.80
C ASN A 3 15.01 4.47 12.64
N ASP A 4 15.35 3.26 12.22
CA ASP A 4 16.23 3.01 11.06
C ASP A 4 15.58 3.62 9.80
N ARG A 5 16.38 4.03 8.80
CA ARG A 5 15.84 4.63 7.57
C ARG A 5 14.85 3.68 6.88
N PHE A 6 15.15 2.39 6.90
CA PHE A 6 14.28 1.37 6.34
C PHE A 6 12.93 1.27 7.09
N GLU A 7 12.93 1.37 8.42
CA GLU A 7 11.69 1.36 9.22
C GLU A 7 10.82 2.58 8.89
N GLN A 8 11.42 3.77 8.72
CA GLN A 8 10.68 4.97 8.30
C GLN A 8 10.03 4.81 6.92
N LEU A 9 10.69 4.10 6.00
CA LEU A 9 10.12 3.81 4.68
C LEU A 9 8.95 2.83 4.78
N ILE A 10 9.05 1.81 5.65
CA ILE A 10 7.91 0.91 5.93
C ILE A 10 6.72 1.71 6.44
N ASP A 11 6.93 2.59 7.43
CA ASP A 11 5.87 3.42 8.00
C ASP A 11 5.22 4.31 6.92
N GLN A 12 6.03 4.94 6.06
CA GLN A 12 5.56 5.77 4.94
C GLN A 12 4.75 4.95 3.91
N PHE A 13 5.17 3.71 3.63
CA PHE A 13 4.44 2.82 2.74
C PHE A 13 3.07 2.46 3.31
N LEU A 14 3.03 2.06 4.58
CA LEU A 14 1.80 1.67 5.27
C LEU A 14 0.81 2.84 5.38
N GLU A 15 1.29 4.04 5.70
CA GLU A 15 0.44 5.24 5.73
C GLU A 15 -0.21 5.47 4.35
N GLY A 16 0.57 5.41 3.28
CA GLY A 16 0.03 5.57 1.93
C GLY A 16 -0.95 4.44 1.55
N LEU A 17 -0.62 3.20 1.91
CA LEU A 17 -1.47 2.04 1.65
C LEU A 17 -2.84 2.18 2.35
N PHE A 18 -2.85 2.58 3.62
CA PHE A 18 -4.07 2.75 4.40
C PHE A 18 -4.88 3.97 3.98
N ARG A 19 -4.24 5.06 3.57
CA ARG A 19 -4.94 6.20 2.97
C ARG A 19 -5.65 5.83 1.67
N PHE A 20 -5.03 4.98 0.84
CA PHE A 20 -5.63 4.53 -0.41
C PHE A 20 -6.63 3.36 -0.22
N ASN A 21 -6.49 2.59 0.86
CA ASN A 21 -7.37 1.48 1.24
C ASN A 21 -7.87 1.62 2.70
N PRO A 22 -8.71 2.61 3.02
CA PRO A 22 -9.19 2.81 4.40
C PRO A 22 -9.90 1.60 5.01
N THR A 23 -10.70 0.87 4.23
CA THR A 23 -11.40 -0.35 4.68
C THR A 23 -10.40 -1.43 5.12
N LEU A 24 -9.29 -1.59 4.39
CA LEU A 24 -8.21 -2.51 4.78
C LEU A 24 -7.60 -2.08 6.12
N ALA A 25 -7.43 -0.77 6.34
CA ALA A 25 -6.91 -0.25 7.60
C ALA A 25 -7.83 -0.60 8.76
N THR A 26 -9.15 -0.38 8.61
CA THR A 26 -10.17 -0.76 9.60
C THR A 26 -10.15 -2.27 9.88
N ASP A 27 -10.11 -3.12 8.84
CA ASP A 27 -10.05 -4.58 8.98
C ASP A 27 -8.81 -5.05 9.75
N LEU A 28 -7.69 -4.33 9.62
CA LEU A 28 -6.44 -4.58 10.33
C LEU A 28 -6.39 -3.91 11.73
N GLY A 29 -7.43 -3.20 12.14
CA GLY A 29 -7.56 -2.54 13.44
C GLY A 29 -6.97 -1.12 13.51
N PHE A 30 -6.61 -0.52 12.37
CA PHE A 30 -6.12 0.85 12.26
C PHE A 30 -7.27 1.85 12.03
N HIS A 31 -7.90 2.25 13.12
CA HIS A 31 -9.10 3.10 13.11
C HIS A 31 -8.86 4.59 12.79
N GLU A 32 -7.61 5.01 12.55
CA GLU A 32 -7.30 6.40 12.17
C GLU A 32 -7.92 6.79 10.81
N TYR A 33 -8.20 5.80 9.96
CA TYR A 33 -8.73 6.00 8.61
C TYR A 33 -10.23 5.75 8.48
N ASP A 34 -10.94 5.41 9.56
CA ASP A 34 -12.36 5.02 9.55
C ASP A 34 -13.30 6.09 8.96
N ALA A 35 -12.88 7.36 8.99
CA ALA A 35 -13.66 8.46 8.42
C ALA A 35 -13.49 8.62 6.89
N LEU A 36 -12.64 7.81 6.27
CA LEU A 36 -12.34 7.86 4.84
C LEU A 36 -13.03 6.72 4.09
N LEU A 37 -13.17 6.89 2.78
CA LEU A 37 -13.61 5.84 1.86
C LEU A 37 -12.64 5.75 0.69
N GLU A 38 -12.53 4.57 0.11
CA GLU A 38 -11.76 4.32 -1.10
C GLU A 38 -12.22 5.23 -2.25
N ASP A 39 -11.30 6.03 -2.78
CA ASP A 39 -11.46 6.63 -4.11
C ASP A 39 -10.92 5.67 -5.17
N ARG A 40 -11.81 5.24 -6.07
CA ARG A 40 -11.51 4.33 -7.19
C ARG A 40 -11.76 4.98 -8.55
N THR A 41 -11.80 6.31 -8.60
CA THR A 41 -11.76 7.05 -9.86
C THR A 41 -10.48 6.73 -10.64
N ALA A 42 -10.51 6.90 -11.96
CA ALA A 42 -9.34 6.63 -12.79
C ALA A 42 -8.16 7.52 -12.39
N GLU A 43 -8.44 8.77 -12.04
CA GLU A 43 -7.48 9.76 -11.56
C GLU A 43 -6.81 9.31 -10.25
N ALA A 44 -7.61 8.87 -9.26
CA ALA A 44 -7.08 8.37 -7.98
C ALA A 44 -6.20 7.12 -8.17
N VAL A 45 -6.64 6.17 -9.01
CA VAL A 45 -5.87 4.96 -9.32
C VAL A 45 -4.56 5.30 -10.02
N GLN A 46 -4.55 6.23 -10.99
CA GLN A 46 -3.30 6.66 -11.63
C GLN A 46 -2.37 7.38 -10.64
N GLY A 47 -2.92 8.18 -9.73
CA GLY A 47 -2.14 8.80 -8.65
C GLY A 47 -1.47 7.77 -7.74
N GLU A 48 -2.19 6.72 -7.38
CA GLU A 48 -1.66 5.64 -6.55
C GLU A 48 -0.57 4.83 -7.27
N ILE A 49 -0.77 4.50 -8.55
CA ILE A 49 0.27 3.84 -9.37
C ILE A 49 1.54 4.70 -9.41
N GLY A 50 1.39 6.03 -9.56
CA GLY A 50 2.51 6.96 -9.51
C GLY A 50 3.23 6.91 -8.16
N ARG A 51 2.48 7.01 -7.06
CA ARG A 51 3.02 6.93 -5.69
C ARG A 51 3.80 5.64 -5.46
N LEU A 52 3.27 4.48 -5.87
CA LEU A 52 3.90 3.18 -5.69
C LEU A 52 5.21 3.05 -6.48
N LYS A 53 5.25 3.57 -7.72
CA LYS A 53 6.48 3.57 -8.54
C LYS A 53 7.54 4.49 -7.95
N ASP A 54 7.17 5.71 -7.58
CA ASP A 54 8.09 6.66 -6.95
C ASP A 54 8.65 6.08 -5.64
N PHE A 55 7.80 5.41 -4.86
CA PHE A 55 8.21 4.75 -3.63
C PHE A 55 9.16 3.56 -3.90
N GLN A 56 8.90 2.75 -4.94
CA GLN A 56 9.78 1.65 -5.32
C GLN A 56 11.18 2.17 -5.71
N GLU A 57 11.25 3.23 -6.51
CA GLU A 57 12.52 3.88 -6.87
C GLU A 57 13.23 4.46 -5.64
N GLN A 58 12.48 5.10 -4.75
CA GLN A 58 13.00 5.63 -3.49
C GLN A 58 13.62 4.52 -2.62
N LEU A 59 12.89 3.40 -2.45
CA LEU A 59 13.32 2.25 -1.66
C LEU A 59 14.63 1.67 -2.20
N GLN A 60 14.72 1.46 -3.52
CA GLN A 60 15.93 0.93 -4.17
C GLN A 60 17.13 1.88 -4.06
N ARG A 61 16.89 3.19 -4.06
CA ARG A 61 17.94 4.20 -3.97
C ARG A 61 18.49 4.34 -2.55
N GLU A 62 17.65 4.22 -1.55
CA GLU A 62 17.97 4.61 -0.17
C GLU A 62 18.32 3.42 0.74
N VAL A 63 18.01 2.20 0.33
CA VAL A 63 18.25 0.99 1.11
C VAL A 63 19.13 0.04 0.30
N ASP A 64 20.32 -0.25 0.82
CA ASP A 64 21.16 -1.33 0.32
C ASP A 64 20.84 -2.64 1.07
N PRO A 65 20.20 -3.64 0.44
CA PRO A 65 19.85 -4.89 1.08
C PRO A 65 21.05 -5.63 1.67
N ALA A 66 22.27 -5.40 1.13
CA ALA A 66 23.50 -5.99 1.64
C ALA A 66 23.89 -5.48 3.02
N THR A 67 23.35 -4.33 3.45
CA THR A 67 23.62 -3.71 4.76
C THR A 67 22.58 -4.09 5.82
N LEU A 68 21.43 -4.65 5.41
CA LEU A 68 20.34 -5.00 6.31
C LEU A 68 20.65 -6.26 7.15
N ARG A 69 20.09 -6.29 8.37
CA ARG A 69 20.06 -7.50 9.20
C ARG A 69 19.16 -8.56 8.56
N LEU A 70 19.31 -9.82 8.98
CA LEU A 70 18.58 -10.93 8.37
C LEU A 70 17.05 -10.74 8.37
N HIS A 71 16.46 -10.29 9.49
CA HIS A 71 15.01 -10.02 9.55
C HIS A 71 14.61 -8.86 8.63
N GLN A 72 15.36 -7.76 8.64
CA GLN A 72 15.10 -6.61 7.77
C GLN A 72 15.20 -6.95 6.28
N ARG A 73 16.04 -7.92 5.88
CA ARG A 73 16.08 -8.40 4.49
C ARG A 73 14.80 -9.09 4.08
N ILE A 74 14.23 -9.91 4.97
CA ILE A 74 12.94 -10.56 4.74
C ILE A 74 11.85 -9.50 4.62
N ASP A 75 11.82 -8.52 5.53
CA ASP A 75 10.87 -7.41 5.49
C ASP A 75 11.02 -6.59 4.20
N PHE A 76 12.25 -6.39 3.71
CA PHE A 76 12.53 -5.70 2.45
C PHE A 76 11.96 -6.45 1.25
N GLU A 77 12.18 -7.77 1.18
CA GLU A 77 11.63 -8.63 0.12
C GLU A 77 10.09 -8.66 0.15
N ILE A 78 9.50 -8.71 1.34
CA ILE A 78 8.04 -8.63 1.52
C ILE A 78 7.52 -7.29 1.03
N LEU A 79 8.18 -6.18 1.39
CA LEU A 79 7.77 -4.85 0.97
C LEU A 79 7.84 -4.68 -0.55
N GLN A 80 8.91 -5.16 -1.19
CA GLN A 80 9.01 -5.16 -2.65
C GLN A 80 7.87 -5.97 -3.30
N SER A 81 7.62 -7.17 -2.78
CA SER A 81 6.55 -8.04 -3.29
C SER A 81 5.16 -7.43 -3.10
N ALA A 82 4.94 -6.72 -2.00
CA ALA A 82 3.69 -6.01 -1.74
C ALA A 82 3.47 -4.88 -2.74
N ILE A 83 4.49 -4.05 -3.00
CA ILE A 83 4.43 -2.98 -4.01
C ILE A 83 4.13 -3.54 -5.39
N ASP A 84 4.85 -4.60 -5.80
CA ASP A 84 4.65 -5.25 -7.10
C ASP A 84 3.23 -5.84 -7.22
N SER A 85 2.71 -6.41 -6.14
CA SER A 85 1.34 -6.98 -6.12
C SER A 85 0.27 -5.89 -6.26
N GLU A 86 0.42 -4.76 -5.55
CA GLU A 86 -0.49 -3.61 -5.69
C GLU A 86 -0.44 -3.02 -7.10
N LEU A 87 0.77 -2.85 -7.67
CA LEU A 87 0.92 -2.37 -9.05
C LEU A 87 0.26 -3.33 -10.05
N LEU A 88 0.46 -4.63 -9.89
CA LEU A 88 -0.17 -5.65 -10.75
C LEU A 88 -1.70 -5.55 -10.68
N GLU A 89 -2.25 -5.44 -9.46
CA GLU A 89 -3.69 -5.33 -9.25
C GLU A 89 -4.26 -4.07 -9.91
N LEU A 90 -3.62 -2.92 -9.72
CA LEU A 90 -4.10 -1.65 -10.25
C LEU A 90 -3.91 -1.52 -11.77
N GLN A 91 -2.84 -2.08 -12.33
CA GLN A 91 -2.47 -1.88 -13.74
C GLN A 91 -2.93 -2.99 -14.68
N GLU A 92 -2.88 -4.25 -14.27
CA GLU A 92 -3.06 -5.41 -15.15
C GLU A 92 -4.35 -6.17 -14.84
N THR A 93 -4.54 -6.55 -13.57
CA THR A 93 -5.75 -7.27 -13.13
C THR A 93 -6.96 -6.37 -13.21
N ARG A 94 -6.83 -5.13 -12.71
CA ARG A 94 -7.87 -4.08 -12.67
C ARG A 94 -9.19 -4.61 -12.12
N TYR A 95 -9.17 -5.34 -11.01
CA TYR A 95 -10.40 -5.89 -10.43
C TYR A 95 -11.40 -4.79 -10.08
N TRP A 96 -10.89 -3.63 -9.64
CA TRP A 96 -11.65 -2.40 -9.42
C TRP A 96 -12.45 -1.93 -10.65
N GLN A 97 -11.96 -2.18 -11.86
CA GLN A 97 -12.65 -1.84 -13.11
C GLN A 97 -13.49 -3.00 -13.67
N ARG A 98 -13.04 -4.24 -13.46
CA ARG A 98 -13.58 -5.44 -14.10
C ARG A 98 -14.65 -6.16 -13.29
N ASN A 99 -14.70 -5.97 -11.97
CA ASN A 99 -15.69 -6.61 -11.12
C ASN A 99 -16.58 -5.58 -10.38
N PRO A 100 -17.85 -5.43 -10.76
CA PRO A 100 -18.78 -4.54 -10.07
C PRO A 100 -19.09 -4.97 -8.62
N ALA A 101 -18.92 -6.25 -8.26
CA ALA A 101 -19.09 -6.73 -6.89
C ALA A 101 -18.05 -6.14 -5.92
N TYR A 102 -16.91 -5.64 -6.44
CA TYR A 102 -15.87 -4.97 -5.66
C TYR A 102 -16.44 -3.80 -4.84
N TYR A 103 -17.30 -2.98 -5.44
CA TYR A 103 -17.91 -1.83 -4.77
C TYR A 103 -18.91 -2.24 -3.68
N ASN A 104 -19.60 -3.37 -3.85
CA ASN A 104 -20.48 -3.92 -2.82
C ASN A 104 -19.65 -4.37 -1.61
N TRP A 105 -18.53 -5.05 -1.86
CA TRP A 105 -17.63 -5.48 -0.80
C TRP A 105 -17.04 -4.29 -0.03
N LEU A 106 -16.53 -3.27 -0.72
CA LEU A 106 -16.05 -2.03 -0.07
C LEU A 106 -17.14 -1.38 0.79
N ALA A 107 -18.34 -1.19 0.23
CA ALA A 107 -19.45 -0.59 0.98
C ALA A 107 -19.86 -1.43 2.19
N SER A 108 -19.76 -2.76 2.12
CA SER A 108 -20.05 -3.64 3.26
C SER A 108 -18.97 -3.63 4.33
N GLY A 109 -17.69 -3.49 3.95
CA GLY A 109 -16.56 -3.41 4.87
C GLY A 109 -16.45 -2.05 5.57
N ALA A 110 -16.91 -0.98 4.93
CA ALA A 110 -16.88 0.37 5.50
C ALA A 110 -17.95 0.64 6.59
N VAL A 111 -18.82 -0.34 6.89
CA VAL A 111 -19.89 -0.21 7.90
C VAL A 111 -19.55 -1.10 9.10
N TYR A 112 -18.64 -0.64 9.95
CA TYR A 112 -18.38 -1.23 11.28
C TYR A 112 -18.43 -0.17 12.38
#